data_AF-A0A3C0S0K3-F1
#
_entry.id   AF-A0A3C0S0K3-F1
#
_cell.length_a   1.000
_cell.length_b   1.000
_cell.length_c   1.000
_cell.angle_alpha   90.00
_cell.angle_beta   90.00
_cell.angle_gamma   90.00
#
_symmetry.space_group_name_H-M   'P 1'
#
loop_
_entity.id
_entity.type
_entity.pdbx_description
1 polymer ?
#
loop_
_entity_poly.entity_id
_entity_poly.type
_entity_poly.pdbx_seq_one_letter_code
_entity_poly.pdbx_strand_id
1 'polypeptide(L)'
;MSELDIKEVHIVPVGSTEEVKDTDSKLDFYNSALVYLLNDKRSIYIGESIDIKNRFSSHNRHDSKKDLLIRHAIYSHLFNKSVTLHLEAFLINLF
;
A
#
# COMPACT_ATOMS: atom_id res chain seq x y z
N MET A 1 -29.04 -3.58 2.08
CA MET A 1 -27.68 -3.05 1.96
C MET A 1 -26.95 -3.48 3.22
N SER A 2 -25.92 -4.33 3.11
CA SER A 2 -25.09 -4.67 4.27
C SER A 2 -24.41 -3.39 4.76
N GLU A 3 -24.36 -3.19 6.07
CA GLU A 3 -23.57 -2.12 6.67
C GLU A 3 -22.11 -2.29 6.25
N LEU A 4 -21.48 -1.16 5.89
CA LEU A 4 -20.05 -1.12 5.60
C LEU A 4 -19.30 -1.39 6.91
N ASP A 5 -18.77 -2.60 7.09
CA ASP A 5 -18.00 -2.92 8.29
C ASP A 5 -16.59 -2.33 8.15
N ILE A 6 -16.30 -1.28 8.92
CA ILE A 6 -14.98 -0.64 8.98
C ILE A 6 -13.87 -1.65 9.37
N LYS A 7 -14.21 -2.80 9.96
CA LYS A 7 -13.27 -3.89 10.24
C LYS A 7 -12.65 -4.51 8.99
N GLU A 8 -13.16 -4.20 7.80
CA GLU A 8 -12.66 -4.69 6.51
C GLU A 8 -11.56 -3.80 5.90
N VAL A 9 -11.16 -2.72 6.58
CA VAL A 9 -10.00 -1.90 6.21
C VAL A 9 -8.80 -2.33 7.04
N HIS A 10 -7.72 -2.70 6.36
CA HIS A 10 -6.52 -3.23 6.98
C HIS A 10 -5.32 -2.31 6.71
N ILE A 11 -4.51 -2.09 7.75
CA ILE A 11 -3.21 -1.39 7.65
C ILE A 11 -2.13 -2.40 8.01
N VAL A 12 -1.26 -2.72 7.05
CA VAL A 12 -0.23 -3.75 7.23
C VAL A 12 1.16 -3.21 6.88
N PRO A 13 2.21 -3.60 7.62
CA PRO A 13 3.58 -3.34 7.20
C PRO A 13 3.93 -4.23 5.99
N VAL A 14 4.68 -3.68 5.03
CA VAL A 14 5.15 -4.37 3.83
C VAL A 14 6.68 -4.47 3.88
N GLY A 15 7.19 -5.65 4.22
CA GLY A 15 8.62 -5.94 4.35
C GLY A 15 9.42 -5.73 3.05
N SER A 16 10.75 -5.71 3.16
CA SER A 16 11.66 -5.86 1.99
C SER A 16 11.35 -7.18 1.28
N THR A 17 11.50 -7.20 -0.04
CA THR A 17 11.12 -8.32 -0.92
C THR A 17 11.72 -9.67 -0.50
N GLU A 18 12.70 -9.68 0.41
CA GLU A 18 13.34 -10.87 0.98
C GLU A 18 12.68 -11.39 2.28
N GLU A 19 11.91 -10.56 2.99
CA GLU A 19 11.15 -10.92 4.22
C GLU A 19 9.68 -11.25 3.95
N VAL A 20 9.22 -11.13 2.71
CA VAL A 20 7.91 -11.66 2.28
C VAL A 20 8.02 -13.18 2.14
N LYS A 21 8.28 -13.87 3.25
CA LYS A 21 8.47 -15.33 3.26
C LYS A 21 7.67 -16.09 4.28
N ASP A 22 6.79 -15.45 5.07
CA ASP A 22 5.96 -16.23 6.00
C ASP A 22 4.57 -15.65 6.33
N THR A 23 4.15 -14.56 5.69
CA THR A 23 2.79 -14.01 5.84
C THR A 23 1.88 -14.34 4.65
N ASP A 24 2.38 -15.15 3.71
CA ASP A 24 2.00 -15.16 2.29
C ASP A 24 0.98 -16.23 1.88
N SER A 25 0.18 -16.76 2.82
CA SER A 25 -0.89 -17.71 2.50
C SER A 25 -2.29 -17.13 2.62
N LYS A 26 -2.45 -15.81 2.80
CA LYS A 26 -3.79 -15.21 3.05
C LYS A 26 -4.19 -13.96 2.27
N LEU A 27 -3.39 -13.49 1.32
CA LEU A 27 -3.59 -12.13 0.83
C LEU A 27 -3.78 -12.04 -0.70
N ASP A 28 -5.06 -11.95 -1.09
CA ASP A 28 -5.57 -11.24 -2.29
C ASP A 28 -5.11 -9.77 -2.39
N PHE A 29 -4.27 -9.33 -1.46
CA PHE A 29 -3.55 -8.04 -1.41
C PHE A 29 -2.84 -7.69 -2.70
N TYR A 30 -2.22 -8.68 -3.35
CA TYR A 30 -1.49 -8.44 -4.59
C TYR A 30 -2.41 -8.10 -5.77
N ASN A 31 -3.71 -8.37 -5.65
CA ASN A 31 -4.74 -8.13 -6.66
C ASN A 31 -5.76 -7.05 -6.26
N SER A 32 -5.57 -6.40 -5.11
CA SER A 32 -6.53 -5.43 -4.55
C SER A 32 -6.08 -3.99 -4.76
N ALA A 33 -7.06 -3.09 -4.97
CA ALA A 33 -6.81 -1.65 -4.96
C ALA A 33 -6.39 -1.21 -3.55
N LEU A 34 -5.28 -0.46 -3.44
CA LEU A 34 -4.74 -0.03 -2.15
C LEU A 34 -3.95 1.28 -2.22
N VAL A 35 -3.73 1.89 -1.05
CA VAL A 35 -2.84 3.04 -0.86
C VAL A 35 -1.64 2.62 -0.04
N TYR A 36 -0.43 2.94 -0.50
CA TYR A 36 0.82 2.64 0.20
C TYR A 36 1.54 3.92 0.62
N LEU A 37 2.21 3.83 1.77
CA LEU A 37 3.00 4.88 2.37
C LEU A 37 4.42 4.35 2.48
N LEU A 38 5.38 5.07 1.90
CA LEU A 38 6.80 4.80 1.99
C LEU A 38 7.43 5.94 2.77
N ASN A 39 8.11 5.67 3.87
CA ASN A 39 8.76 6.72 4.64
C ASN A 39 10.17 6.35 5.08
N ASP A 40 10.99 7.37 5.24
CA ASP A 40 12.27 7.32 5.94
C ASP A 40 12.20 8.19 7.22
N LYS A 41 13.36 8.62 7.74
CA LYS A 41 13.42 9.49 8.92
C LYS A 41 13.07 10.96 8.64
N ARG A 42 12.89 11.37 7.37
CA ARG A 42 12.83 12.78 6.95
C ARG A 42 11.67 13.10 6.02
N SER A 43 11.11 12.10 5.33
CA SER A 43 10.14 12.28 4.27
C SER A 43 9.15 11.11 4.22
N ILE A 44 7.95 11.42 3.73
CA ILE A 44 6.91 10.44 3.44
C ILE A 44 6.50 10.58 1.97
N TYR A 45 6.36 9.44 1.30
CA TYR A 45 5.85 9.31 -0.04
C TYR A 45 4.58 8.47 0.00
N ILE A 46 3.52 8.98 -0.62
CA ILE A 46 2.20 8.36 -0.59
C ILE A 46 1.81 8.09 -2.04
N GLY A 47 1.28 6.90 -2.29
CA GLY A 47 0.87 6.49 -3.63
C GLY A 47 -0.27 5.47 -3.61
N GLU A 48 -1.06 5.42 -4.68
CA GLU A 48 -2.06 4.37 -4.90
C GLU A 48 -1.62 3.33 -5.94
N SER A 49 -2.23 2.13 -5.87
CA SER A 49 -2.11 1.13 -6.92
C SER A 49 -3.27 0.13 -6.92
N ILE A 50 -3.65 -0.32 -8.11
CA ILE A 50 -4.53 -1.47 -8.35
C ILE A 50 -3.76 -2.76 -8.70
N ASP A 51 -2.43 -2.68 -8.83
CA ASP A 51 -1.55 -3.79 -9.19
C ASP A 51 -0.19 -3.61 -8.50
N ILE A 52 -0.17 -4.01 -7.24
CA ILE A 52 0.95 -3.76 -6.36
C ILE A 52 2.16 -4.63 -6.69
N LYS A 53 1.96 -5.81 -7.30
CA LYS A 53 3.04 -6.71 -7.72
C LYS A 53 3.88 -6.07 -8.82
N ASN A 54 3.23 -5.47 -9.82
CA ASN A 54 3.92 -4.76 -10.89
C ASN A 54 4.45 -3.39 -10.44
N ARG A 55 3.77 -2.72 -9.50
CA ARG A 55 4.24 -1.45 -8.93
C ARG A 55 5.52 -1.61 -8.12
N PHE A 56 5.61 -2.60 -7.23
CA PHE A 56 6.81 -2.83 -6.41
C PHE A 56 8.00 -3.33 -7.24
N SER A 57 7.76 -4.19 -8.23
CA SER A 57 8.83 -4.65 -9.13
C SER A 57 9.39 -3.50 -9.98
N SER A 58 8.56 -2.55 -10.40
CA SER A 58 8.98 -1.36 -11.13
C SER A 58 9.69 -0.32 -10.25
N HIS A 59 9.18 -0.04 -9.04
CA HIS A 59 9.79 0.94 -8.11
C HIS A 59 11.17 0.50 -7.61
N ASN A 60 11.41 -0.80 -7.42
CA ASN A 60 12.71 -1.31 -6.98
C ASN A 60 13.83 -1.22 -8.03
N ARG A 61 13.50 -0.90 -9.30
CA ARG A 61 14.49 -0.72 -10.38
C ARG A 61 15.02 0.71 -10.50
N HIS A 62 14.40 1.68 -9.82
CA HIS A 62 14.88 3.05 -9.79
C HIS A 62 15.74 3.26 -8.52
N ASP A 63 17.06 3.32 -8.71
CA ASP A 63 18.11 3.34 -7.68
C ASP A 63 18.10 4.53 -6.69
N SER A 64 17.05 5.36 -6.65
CA SER A 64 16.96 6.51 -5.73
C SER A 64 16.04 6.29 -4.52
N LYS A 65 15.39 5.12 -4.38
CA LYS A 65 14.35 4.88 -3.35
C LYS A 65 14.56 3.62 -2.49
N LYS A 66 15.71 2.95 -2.61
CA LYS A 66 16.06 1.75 -1.82
C LYS A 66 16.04 1.99 -0.30
N ASP A 67 16.22 3.23 0.13
CA ASP A 67 16.29 3.61 1.56
C ASP A 67 14.92 3.93 2.20
N LEU A 68 13.80 3.74 1.49
CA LEU A 68 12.46 3.86 2.09
C LEU A 68 12.14 2.58 2.89
N LEU A 69 12.60 2.59 4.14
CA LEU A 69 12.70 1.42 5.03
C LEU A 69 11.37 1.01 5.67
N ILE A 70 10.36 1.87 5.65
CA ILE A 70 9.06 1.56 6.25
C ILE A 70 7.99 1.73 5.18
N ARG A 71 7.32 0.63 4.88
CA ARG A 71 6.19 0.61 3.95
C ARG A 71 4.95 0.16 4.69
N HIS A 72 3.92 0.97 4.67
CA HIS A 72 2.59 0.57 5.12
C HIS A 72 1.67 0.50 3.90
N ALA A 73 0.74 -0.44 3.90
CA ALA A 73 -0.33 -0.51 2.92
C ALA A 73 -1.68 -0.49 3.62
N ILE A 74 -2.57 0.34 3.11
CA ILE A 74 -3.97 0.45 3.51
C ILE A 74 -4.79 -0.19 2.40
N TYR A 75 -5.48 -1.29 2.70
CA TYR A 75 -6.26 -2.02 1.70
C TYR A 75 -7.59 -2.51 2.28
N SER A 76 -8.54 -2.71 1.38
CA SER A 76 -9.82 -3.37 1.64
C SER A 76 -10.33 -3.95 0.33
N HIS A 77 -11.05 -5.07 0.38
CA HIS A 77 -11.73 -5.60 -0.81
C HIS A 77 -12.86 -4.68 -1.30
N LEU A 78 -13.28 -3.72 -0.48
CA LEU A 78 -14.24 -2.67 -0.83
C LEU A 78 -13.60 -1.54 -1.66
N PHE A 79 -12.27 -1.49 -1.75
CA PHE A 79 -11.59 -0.42 -2.47
C PHE A 79 -11.72 -0.63 -3.97
N ASN A 80 -12.13 0.45 -4.64
CA ASN A 80 -11.96 0.62 -6.06
C ASN A 80 -11.01 1.79 -6.31
N LYS A 81 -10.68 2.03 -7.59
CA LYS A 81 -9.76 3.10 -7.97
C LYS A 81 -10.19 4.49 -7.48
N SER A 82 -11.50 4.79 -7.42
CA SER A 82 -11.96 6.09 -6.94
C SER A 82 -11.71 6.27 -5.44
N VAL A 83 -11.87 5.19 -4.66
CA VAL A 83 -11.58 5.21 -3.21
C VAL A 83 -10.09 5.40 -2.99
N THR A 84 -9.24 4.67 -3.71
CA THR A 84 -7.78 4.76 -3.54
C THR A 84 -7.24 6.14 -3.93
N LEU A 85 -7.72 6.73 -5.02
CA LEU A 85 -7.34 8.10 -5.43
C LEU A 85 -7.75 9.16 -4.41
N HIS A 86 -8.97 9.06 -3.86
CA HIS A 86 -9.43 10.02 -2.86
C HIS A 86 -8.64 9.89 -1.55
N LEU A 87 -8.37 8.66 -1.12
CA LEU A 87 -7.57 8.39 0.07
C LEU A 87 -6.11 8.82 -0.10
N GLU A 88 -5.50 8.60 -1.27
CA GLU A 88 -4.17 9.10 -1.62
C GLU A 88 -4.13 10.63 -1.49
N ALA A 89 -5.04 11.35 -2.16
CA ALA A 89 -5.11 12.81 -2.12
C ALA A 89 -5.33 13.35 -0.70
N PHE A 90 -6.20 12.69 0.08
CA PHE A 90 -6.45 13.05 1.48
C PHE A 90 -5.17 12.92 2.32
N LEU A 91 -4.46 11.80 2.22
CA LEU A 91 -3.25 11.58 2.99
C LEU A 91 -2.10 12.48 2.53
N ILE A 92 -1.97 12.76 1.23
CA ILE A 92 -1.00 13.74 0.70
C ILE A 92 -1.24 15.13 1.28
N ASN A 93 -2.50 15.54 1.49
CA ASN A 93 -2.80 16.84 2.10
C ASN A 93 -2.57 16.87 3.61
N LEU A 94 -2.54 15.70 4.27
CA LEU A 94 -2.37 15.59 5.71
C LEU A 94 -0.90 15.67 6.14
N PHE A 95 0.03 15.27 5.27
CA PHE A 95 1.47 15.19 5.54
C PHE A 95 2.27 16.18 4.70
#